data_AF-A0A8F1M9I3-F1
#
_entry.id   AF-A0A8F1M9I3-F1
#
_cell.length_a   1.000
_cell.length_b   1.000
_cell.length_c   1.000
_cell.angle_alpha   90.00
_cell.angle_beta   90.00
_cell.angle_gamma   90.00
#
_symmetry.space_group_name_H-M   'P 1'
#
loop_
_entity.id
_entity.type
_entity.pdbx_description
1 polymer ?
#
loop_
_entity_poly.entity_id
_entity_poly.type
_entity_poly.pdbx_seq_one_letter_code
_entity_poly.pdbx_strand_id
1 'polypeptide(L)' 'MSDELEIVRPMNGWTKQRIYEYAIRQKLEWCEDETNQSDLYQRNKFRRKINRELDEYQKLGVYEAWRKQRVLRKN' A
#
# COMPACT_ATOMS: atom_id res chain seq x y z
N MET A 1 -17.33 -8.22 29.44
CA MET A 1 -16.08 -7.66 28.89
C MET A 1 -16.04 -8.11 27.45
N SER A 2 -16.36 -7.22 26.52
CA SER A 2 -16.34 -7.50 25.09
C SER A 2 -14.89 -7.60 24.65
N ASP A 3 -14.49 -8.77 24.15
CA ASP A 3 -13.25 -8.96 23.41
C ASP A 3 -13.35 -8.16 22.11
N GLU A 4 -12.96 -6.88 22.13
CA GLU A 4 -12.73 -6.12 20.91
C GLU A 4 -11.55 -6.76 20.17
N LEU A 5 -11.83 -7.40 19.05
CA LEU A 5 -10.82 -7.99 18.17
C LEU A 5 -9.88 -6.89 17.67
N GLU A 6 -8.66 -6.86 18.20
CA GLU A 6 -7.62 -5.93 17.78
C GLU A 6 -7.15 -6.25 16.35
N ILE A 7 -7.29 -5.29 15.44
CA ILE A 7 -6.78 -5.41 14.07
C ILE A 7 -5.30 -5.02 14.04
N VAL A 8 -4.42 -6.02 14.07
CA VAL A 8 -2.97 -5.83 13.91
C VAL A 8 -2.57 -5.69 12.43
N ARG A 9 -1.58 -4.83 12.15
CA ARG A 9 -1.03 -4.60 10.79
C ARG A 9 0.50 -4.85 10.77
N PRO A 10 0.94 -6.10 10.95
CA PRO A 10 2.37 -6.41 11.17
C PRO A 10 3.27 -6.02 10.00
N MET A 11 2.72 -5.95 8.79
CA MET A 11 3.48 -5.65 7.57
C MET A 11 3.56 -4.15 7.24
N ASN A 12 3.01 -3.26 8.07
CA ASN A 12 2.91 -1.83 7.75
C ASN A 12 4.28 -1.13 7.57
N GLY A 13 5.33 -1.66 8.21
CA GLY A 13 6.72 -1.16 8.05
C GLY A 13 7.47 -1.76 6.85
N TRP A 14 6.85 -2.65 6.08
CA TRP A 14 7.50 -3.36 4.98
C TRP A 14 7.05 -2.80 3.63
N THR A 15 8.00 -2.61 2.72
CA THR A 15 7.68 -2.26 1.33
C THR A 15 7.17 -3.50 0.59
N LYS A 16 6.32 -3.31 -0.43
CA LYS A 16 5.83 -4.42 -1.26
C LYS A 16 6.97 -5.22 -1.89
N GLN A 17 8.04 -4.55 -2.30
CA GLN A 17 9.23 -5.18 -2.86
C GLN A 17 9.90 -6.14 -1.85
N ARG A 18 10.10 -5.71 -0.59
CA ARG A 18 10.69 -6.57 0.45
C ARG A 18 9.84 -7.82 0.72
N ILE A 19 8.51 -7.71 0.59
CA ILE A 19 7.58 -8.84 0.73
C ILE A 19 7.81 -9.85 -0.41
N TYR A 20 7.92 -9.38 -1.66
CA TYR A 20 8.21 -10.26 -2.80
C TYR A 20 9.59 -10.93 -2.67
N GLU A 21 10.63 -10.17 -2.33
CA GLU A 21 11.98 -10.70 -2.12
C GLU A 21 11.98 -11.80 -1.04
N TYR A 22 11.26 -11.58 0.05
CA TYR A 22 11.09 -12.58 1.10
C TYR A 22 10.39 -13.84 0.59
N ALA A 23 9.25 -13.68 -0.09
CA ALA A 23 8.47 -14.81 -0.62
C ALA A 23 9.29 -15.67 -1.59
N ILE A 24 10.03 -15.03 -2.50
CA ILE A 24 10.94 -15.71 -3.44
C ILE A 24 12.04 -16.45 -2.68
N ARG A 25 12.72 -15.78 -1.73
CA ARG A 25 13.80 -16.38 -0.93
C ARG A 25 13.32 -17.60 -0.14
N GLN A 26 12.09 -17.57 0.34
CA GLN A 26 11.47 -18.67 1.09
C GLN A 26 10.75 -19.68 0.20
N LYS A 27 10.74 -19.49 -1.13
CA LYS A 27 10.04 -20.33 -2.09
C LYS A 27 8.56 -20.54 -1.73
N LEU A 28 7.90 -19.48 -1.26
CA LEU A 28 6.48 -19.53 -0.98
C LEU A 28 5.71 -19.68 -2.29
N GLU A 29 4.59 -20.40 -2.23
CA GLU A 29 3.61 -20.38 -3.31
C GLU A 29 2.62 -19.25 -3.06
N TRP A 30 2.35 -18.46 -4.09
CA TRP A 30 1.32 -17.42 -4.05
C TRP A 30 0.67 -17.28 -5.42
N CYS A 31 -0.53 -16.70 -5.43
CA CYS A 31 -1.25 -16.31 -6.63
C CYS A 31 -1.35 -14.79 -6.67
N GLU A 32 -1.25 -14.20 -7.86
CA GLU A 32 -1.58 -12.79 -8.04
C GLU A 32 -3.09 -12.60 -8.04
N ASP A 33 -3.56 -11.70 -7.19
CA ASP A 33 -4.97 -11.32 -7.14
C ASP A 33 -5.39 -10.69 -8.47
N GLU A 34 -6.32 -11.33 -9.17
CA GLU A 34 -6.81 -10.90 -10.49
C GLU A 34 -7.35 -9.45 -10.46
N THR A 35 -7.89 -9.01 -9.33
CA THR A 35 -8.39 -7.64 -9.17
C THR A 35 -7.28 -6.59 -9.27
N ASN A 36 -6.00 -6.97 -9.13
CA ASN A 36 -4.86 -6.06 -9.29
C ASN A 36 -4.78 -5.43 -10.68
N GLN A 37 -5.38 -6.07 -11.70
CA GLN A 37 -5.44 -5.56 -13.07
C GLN A 37 -6.67 -4.69 -13.32
N SER A 38 -7.65 -4.71 -12.42
CA SER A 38 -8.90 -3.96 -12.58
C SER A 38 -8.75 -2.48 -12.22
N ASP A 39 -9.35 -1.65 -13.07
CA ASP A 39 -9.55 -0.21 -12.92
C ASP A 39 -10.76 0.15 -12.06
N LEU A 40 -11.58 -0.84 -11.68
CA LEU A 40 -12.83 -0.61 -10.95
C LEU A 40 -12.56 0.16 -9.65
N TYR A 41 -11.51 -0.24 -8.93
CA TYR A 41 -11.15 0.36 -7.66
C TYR A 41 -10.25 1.59 -7.85
N GLN A 42 -10.68 2.73 -7.28
CA GLN A 42 -9.89 3.97 -7.27
C GLN A 42 -8.47 3.75 -6.74
N ARG A 43 -8.29 2.91 -5.69
CA ARG A 43 -6.98 2.52 -5.17
C ARG A 43 -6.04 1.96 -6.25
N ASN A 44 -6.55 1.08 -7.12
CA ASN A 44 -5.75 0.45 -8.16
C ASN A 44 -5.40 1.42 -9.30
N LYS A 45 -6.30 2.35 -9.62
CA LYS A 45 -6.02 3.49 -10.50
C LYS A 45 -4.89 4.35 -9.94
N PHE A 46 -4.99 4.78 -8.68
CA PHE A 46 -3.94 5.58 -8.04
C PHE A 46 -2.61 4.84 -7.98
N ARG A 47 -2.59 3.57 -7.55
CA ARG A 47 -1.37 2.75 -7.51
C ARG A 47 -0.65 2.71 -8.87
N ARG A 48 -1.40 2.52 -9.97
CA ARG A 48 -0.81 2.47 -11.31
C ARG A 48 -0.28 3.82 -11.77
N LYS A 49 -1.04 4.90 -11.59
CA LYS A 49 -0.58 6.25 -11.93
C LYS A 49 0.68 6.62 -11.15
N ILE A 50 0.65 6.47 -9.82
CA ILE A 50 1.79 6.78 -8.95
C ILE A 50 3.04 5.98 -9.37
N ASN A 51 2.89 4.70 -9.69
CA ASN A 51 4.04 3.86 -10.01
C ASN A 51 4.57 4.02 -11.44
N ARG A 52 3.73 4.44 -12.41
CA ARG A 52 4.10 4.51 -13.83
C ARG A 52 4.39 5.93 -14.31
N GLU A 53 3.74 6.92 -13.74
CA GLU A 53 3.71 8.29 -14.26
C GLU A 53 4.51 9.27 -13.40
N LEU A 54 4.82 8.91 -12.15
CA LEU A 54 5.51 9.81 -11.22
C LEU A 54 6.95 9.39 -10.96
N ASP A 55 7.85 10.38 -10.91
CA ASP A 55 9.20 10.22 -10.38
C ASP A 55 9.20 10.24 -8.82
N GLU A 56 10.37 9.99 -8.23
CA GLU A 56 10.52 9.92 -6.77
C GLU A 56 10.23 11.25 -6.06
N TYR A 57 10.56 12.39 -6.68
CA TYR A 57 10.28 13.71 -6.11
C TYR A 57 8.77 13.98 -6.10
N GLN A 58 8.08 13.64 -7.17
CA GLN A 58 6.63 13.76 -7.28
C GLN A 58 5.91 12.81 -6.30
N LYS A 59 6.39 11.57 -6.15
CA LYS A 59 5.87 10.62 -5.14
C LYS A 59 6.00 11.18 -3.73
N LEU A 60 7.13 11.78 -3.40
CA LEU A 60 7.35 12.44 -2.10
C LEU A 60 6.34 13.58 -1.89
N GLY A 61 6.09 14.39 -2.93
CA GLY A 61 5.06 15.44 -2.88
C GLY A 61 3.66 14.90 -2.57
N VAL A 62 3.25 13.80 -3.20
CA VAL A 62 1.98 13.12 -2.92
C VAL A 62 1.92 12.62 -1.47
N TYR A 63 3.01 12.03 -0.97
CA TYR A 63 3.10 11.57 0.42
C TYR A 63 2.94 12.72 1.42
N GLU A 64 3.63 13.84 1.21
CA GLU A 64 3.53 15.01 2.09
C GLU A 64 2.13 15.63 2.06
N ALA A 65 1.47 15.67 0.90
CA ALA A 65 0.08 16.11 0.79
C ALA A 65 -0.87 15.20 1.61
N TRP A 66 -0.72 13.88 1.50
CA TRP A 66 -1.48 12.92 2.31
C TRP A 66 -1.23 13.08 3.81
N ARG A 67 0.05 13.28 4.20
CA ARG A 67 0.44 13.50 5.60
C ARG A 67 -0.25 14.75 6.17
N LYS A 68 -0.23 15.86 5.43
CA LYS A 68 -0.95 17.11 5.80
C LYS A 68 -2.45 16.87 5.95
N GLN A 69 -3.07 16.18 4.99
CA GLN A 69 -4.51 15.87 5.05
C GLN A 69 -4.87 15.05 6.29
N ARG A 70 -4.05 14.06 6.68
CA ARG A 70 -4.29 13.25 7.88
C ARG A 70 -4.22 14.06 9.18
N VAL A 71 -3.32 15.04 9.26
CA VAL A 71 -3.24 15.94 10.41
C VAL A 71 -4.53 16.77 10.51
N LEU A 72 -4.97 17.34 9.38
CA LEU A 72 -6.19 18.17 9.35
C LEU A 72 -7.46 17.40 9.70
N ARG A 73 -7.57 16.12 9.32
CA ARG A 73 -8.75 15.28 9.63
C ARG A 73 -8.85 14.82 11.08
N LYS A 74 -7.77 14.97 11.85
CA LYS A 74 -7.73 14.62 13.28
C LYS A 74 -8.08 15.80 14.20
N ASN A 75 -8.25 16.99 13.64
CA ASN A 75 -8.72 18.20 14.32
C ASN A 75 -10.21 18.41 14.07
#